data_AF-A0A0D0E2A5-F1
#
_entry.id   AF-A0A0D0E2A5-F1
#
_cell.length_a   1.000
_cell.length_b   1.000
_cell.length_c   1.000
_cell.angle_alpha   90.00
_cell.angle_beta   90.00
_cell.angle_gamma   90.00
#
_symmetry.space_group_name_H-M   'P 1'
#
loop_
_entity.id
_entity.type
_entity.pdbx_description
1 polymer ?
#
loop_
_entity_poly.entity_id
_entity_poly.type
_entity_poly.pdbx_seq_one_letter_code
_entity_poly.pdbx_strand_id
1 'polypeptide(L)' 'LDDIIIWSQTVEEHERNVCAVLQAFCDAHLFCSHKKTSLFNLKVNFLGHHVSA' A
#
# COMPACT_ATOMS: atom_id res chain seq x y z
N LEU A 1 -4.66 9.44 -11.09
CA LEU A 1 -5.15 8.91 -9.79
C LEU A 1 -4.26 7.72 -9.54
N ASP A 2 -3.13 7.97 -8.88
CA ASP A 2 -1.95 7.11 -8.92
C ASP A 2 -1.51 6.66 -7.52
N ASP A 3 -2.24 7.14 -6.50
CA ASP A 3 -1.99 6.84 -5.10
C ASP A 3 -2.94 5.74 -4.64
N ILE A 4 -2.38 4.66 -4.11
CA ILE A 4 -3.11 3.50 -3.59
C ILE A 4 -2.75 3.33 -2.12
N ILE A 5 -3.77 3.11 -1.28
CA ILE A 5 -3.62 2.82 0.14
C ILE A 5 -4.12 1.40 0.41
N ILE A 6 -3.34 0.63 1.16
CA ILE A 6 -3.70 -0.73 1.60
C ILE A 6 -3.90 -0.65 3.11
N TRP A 7 -5.12 -0.87 3.57
CA TRP A 7 -5.48 -0.89 4.99
C TRP A 7 -5.82 -2.30 5.44
N SER A 8 -5.45 -2.69 6.66
CA SER A 8 -5.74 -4.03 7.21
C SER A 8 -5.79 -3.95 8.73
N GLN A 9 -6.52 -4.87 9.38
CA GLN A 9 -6.70 -4.83 10.84
C GLN A 9 -5.57 -5.52 11.60
N THR A 10 -4.91 -6.51 10.98
CA THR A 10 -3.74 -7.18 11.56
C THR A 10 -2.56 -7.16 10.58
N VAL A 11 -1.35 -7.42 11.11
CA VAL A 11 -0.14 -7.47 10.30
C VAL A 11 -0.19 -8.63 9.31
N GLU A 12 -0.68 -9.79 9.74
CA GLU A 12 -0.78 -10.99 8.90
C GLU A 12 -1.77 -10.79 7.74
N GLU A 13 -2.87 -10.09 8.00
CA GLU A 13 -3.80 -9.68 6.95
C GLU A 13 -3.15 -8.67 5.99
N HIS A 14 -2.40 -7.70 6.55
CA HIS A 14 -1.69 -6.69 5.77
C HIS A 14 -0.68 -7.31 4.82
N GLU A 15 0.12 -8.28 5.27
CA GLU A 15 1.09 -8.99 4.43
C GLU A 15 0.43 -9.66 3.22
N ARG A 16 -0.69 -10.35 3.45
CA ARG A 16 -1.45 -11.02 2.39
C ARG A 16 -2.02 -10.00 1.39
N ASN A 17 -2.58 -8.91 1.89
CA ASN A 17 -3.14 -7.85 1.06
C ASN A 17 -2.07 -7.13 0.23
N VAL A 18 -0.93 -6.80 0.84
CA VAL A 18 0.22 -6.20 0.15
C VAL A 18 0.73 -7.13 -0.95
N CYS A 19 0.88 -8.43 -0.66
CA CYS A 19 1.32 -9.42 -1.64
C CYS A 19 0.34 -9.50 -2.83
N ALA A 20 -0.97 -9.56 -2.57
CA ALA A 20 -1.98 -9.62 -3.61
C ALA A 20 -1.99 -8.37 -4.50
N VAL A 21 -1.87 -7.18 -3.91
CA VAL A 21 -1.83 -5.91 -4.67
C VAL A 21 -0.56 -5.80 -5.51
N LEU A 22 0.60 -6.15 -4.95
CA LEU A 22 1.86 -6.14 -5.70
C LEU A 22 1.82 -7.15 -6.85
N GLN A 23 1.24 -8.32 -6.63
CA GLN A 23 1.06 -9.32 -7.69
C GLN A 23 0.17 -8.78 -8.82
N ALA A 24 -0.96 -8.13 -8.48
CA ALA A 24 -1.83 -7.52 -9.48
C ALA A 24 -1.11 -6.42 -10.28
N PHE A 25 -0.22 -5.66 -9.66
CA PHE A 25 0.60 -4.67 -10.37
C PHE A 25 1.60 -5.34 -11.31
N CYS A 26 2.26 -6.41 -10.88
CA CYS A 26 3.14 -7.21 -11.74
C CYS A 26 2.38 -7.74 -12.97
N ASP A 27 1.19 -8.32 -12.78
CA ASP A 27 0.37 -8.85 -13.86
C ASP A 27 -0.06 -7.75 -14.85
N ALA A 28 -0.33 -6.54 -14.33
CA ALA A 28 -0.66 -5.36 -15.12
C ALA A 28 0.56 -4.61 -15.70
N HIS A 29 1.79 -5.09 -15.49
CA HIS A 29 3.03 -4.42 -15.87
C HIS A 29 3.17 -2.99 -15.30
N LEU A 30 2.62 -2.78 -14.10
CA LEU A 30 2.72 -1.53 -13.34
C LEU A 30 3.81 -1.63 -12.28
N PHE A 31 4.53 -0.53 -12.06
CA PHE A 31 5.63 -0.47 -11.10
C PHE A 31 5.40 0.63 -10.07
N CYS A 32 5.58 0.28 -8.80
CA CYS A 32 5.60 1.26 -7.72
C CYS A 32 6.95 1.97 -7.66
N SER A 33 6.94 3.28 -7.43
CA SER A 33 8.16 4.02 -7.14
C SER A 33 8.62 3.72 -5.73
N HIS A 34 9.79 3.08 -5.58
CA HIS A 34 10.36 2.73 -4.27
C HIS A 34 10.54 3.94 -3.34
N LYS A 35 10.73 5.15 -3.89
CA LYS A 35 10.82 6.40 -3.11
C LYS A 35 9.48 6.89 -2.56
N LYS A 36 8.36 6.49 -3.17
CA LYS A 36 7.00 6.90 -2.79
C LYS A 36 6.25 5.80 -2.07
N THR A 37 6.68 4.55 -2.22
CA THR A 37 6.07 3.40 -1.54
C THR A 37 6.47 3.39 -0.07
N SER A 38 5.47 3.33 0.80
CA SER A 38 5.63 3.10 2.23
C SER A 38 4.73 1.94 2.63
N LEU A 39 5.31 0.84 3.13
CA LEU A 39 4.58 -0.35 3.55
C LEU A 39 4.73 -0.53 5.06
N PHE A 40 3.77 -1.22 5.69
CA PHE A 40 3.79 -1.55 7.12
C PHE A 40 3.87 -0.34 8.07
N ASN A 41 3.37 0.82 7.63
CA ASN A 41 3.30 2.01 8.48
C ASN A 41 1.96 2.09 9.20
N LEU A 42 2.00 2.39 10.51
CA LEU A 42 0.82 2.69 11.32
C LEU A 42 0.22 4.08 11.02
N LYS A 43 0.98 4.92 10.29
CA LYS A 43 0.60 6.28 9.91
C LYS A 43 1.06 6.57 8.48
N VAL A 44 0.18 7.11 7.65
CA VAL A 44 0.46 7.43 6.25
C VAL A 44 -0.22 8.74 5.88
N ASN A 45 0.49 9.56 5.11
CA ASN A 45 -0.09 10.74 4.48
C ASN A 45 -0.64 10.33 3.11
N PHE A 46 -1.96 10.41 2.94
CA PHE A 46 -2.65 10.02 1.72
C PHE A 46 -3.53 11.19 1.24
N LEU A 47 -3.32 11.66 0.01
CA LEU A 47 -4.06 12.78 -0.60
C LEU A 47 -4.13 14.05 0.28
N GLY A 48 -3.06 14.35 1.02
CA GLY A 48 -3.00 15.51 1.92
C GLY A 48 -3.66 15.29 3.29
N HIS A 49 -4.20 14.09 3.55
CA HIS A 49 -4.75 13.70 4.84
C HIS A 49 -3.77 12.80 5.60
N HIS A 50 -3.68 12.99 6.91
CA HIS A 50 -2.91 12.12 7.79
C HIS A 50 -3.83 11.01 8.31
N VAL A 51 -3.56 9.78 7.90
CA VAL A 51 -4.30 8.58 8.28
C VAL A 51 -3.47 7.81 9.31
N SER A 52 -4.06 7.48 10.45
CA SER A 52 -3.45 6.68 11.52
C SER A 52 -4.38 5.57 11.99
N ALA A 53 -3.82 4.44 12.41
CA ALA A 53 -4.53 3.35 13.09
C ALA A 53 -5.11 3.78 14.44
#